data_AF-A0A8X6Y8N4-F1
#
_entry.id   AF-A0A8X6Y8N4-F1
#
_cell.length_a   1.000
_cell.length_b   1.000
_cell.length_c   1.000
_cell.angle_alpha   90.00
_cell.angle_beta   90.00
_cell.angle_gamma   90.00
#
_symmetry.space_group_name_H-M   'P 1'
#
loop_
_entity.id
_entity.type
_entity.pdbx_description
1 polymer ?
#
loop_
_entity_poly.entity_id
_entity_poly.type
_entity_poly.pdbx_seq_one_letter_code
_entity_poly.pdbx_strand_id
1 'polypeptide(L)'
;MVKRTTNYTLGVGENRISFLVVDITHTEPWVINTYTLVVHRLTITHGEPPFDPSIPHQVCSLHQECEMRVSPTELCGIQRDAGISRDWVSYSEEVANLPVCKLGDAPGET
;
A
#
# COMPACT_ATOMS: atom_id res chain seq x y z
N MET A 1 -11.22 7.12 33.30
CA MET A 1 -10.69 7.80 32.09
C MET A 1 -10.62 6.77 30.98
N VAL A 2 -11.53 6.82 30.01
CA VAL A 2 -11.53 5.87 28.88
C VAL A 2 -10.49 6.34 27.87
N LYS A 3 -9.38 5.61 27.70
CA LYS A 3 -8.41 5.88 26.63
C LYS A 3 -8.96 5.28 25.34
N ARG A 4 -9.31 6.14 24.39
CA ARG A 4 -9.72 5.72 23.04
C ARG A 4 -8.48 5.73 22.17
N THR A 5 -8.02 4.54 21.77
CA THR A 5 -6.87 4.39 20.86
C THR A 5 -7.35 4.55 19.43
N THR A 6 -6.55 5.18 18.58
CA THR A 6 -6.78 5.28 17.14
C THR A 6 -5.56 4.75 16.41
N ASN A 7 -5.80 3.94 15.38
CA ASN A 7 -4.76 3.38 14.52
C ASN A 7 -4.78 4.13 13.19
N TYR A 8 -3.60 4.48 12.68
CA TYR A 8 -3.42 5.12 11.39
C TYR A 8 -2.37 4.34 10.60
N THR A 9 -2.65 4.09 9.32
CA THR A 9 -1.66 3.50 8.40
C THR A 9 -0.65 4.56 7.98
N LEU A 10 0.61 4.16 7.84
CA LEU A 10 1.72 5.04 7.44
C LEU A 10 2.32 4.57 6.12
N GLY A 11 2.60 5.52 5.24
CA GLY A 11 3.33 5.31 4.00
C GLY A 11 4.82 5.07 4.24
N VAL A 12 5.52 4.66 3.19
CA VAL A 12 6.99 4.66 3.17
C VAL A 12 7.49 6.10 3.01
N GLY A 13 8.60 6.44 3.65
CA GLY A 13 9.16 7.78 3.70
C GLY A 13 8.68 8.59 4.89
N GLU A 14 8.62 9.91 4.73
CA GLU A 14 8.23 10.83 5.79
C GLU A 14 6.69 10.88 5.96
N ASN A 15 6.22 10.57 7.16
CA ASN A 15 4.82 10.69 7.55
C ASN A 15 4.70 11.78 8.60
N ARG A 16 3.82 12.76 8.38
CA ARG A 16 3.57 13.86 9.32
C ARG A 16 2.20 13.72 9.96
N ILE A 17 2.17 13.60 11.28
CA ILE A 17 0.96 13.51 12.10
C ILE A 17 0.85 14.80 12.91
N SER A 18 -0.27 15.51 12.80
CA SER A 18 -0.51 16.77 13.53
C SER A 18 -1.64 16.58 14.54
N PHE A 19 -1.35 16.78 15.82
CA PHE A 19 -2.33 16.76 16.90
C PHE A 19 -2.73 18.19 17.24
N LEU A 20 -4.01 18.50 17.10
CA LEU A 20 -4.59 19.79 17.47
C LEU A 20 -5.21 19.67 18.87
N VAL A 21 -4.70 20.45 19.82
CA VAL A 21 -5.32 20.60 21.13
C VAL A 21 -6.25 21.80 21.06
N VAL A 22 -7.55 21.54 21.19
CA VAL A 22 -8.60 22.55 21.06
C VAL A 22 -9.27 22.83 22.40
N ASP A 23 -9.55 24.11 22.65
CA ASP A 23 -10.49 24.55 23.68
C ASP A 23 -11.91 24.45 23.15
N ILE A 24 -12.76 23.68 23.81
CA ILE A 24 -14.18 23.50 23.43
C ILE A 24 -15.13 24.31 24.31
N THR A 25 -14.61 25.15 25.22
CA THR A 25 -15.44 25.97 26.12
C THR A 25 -16.02 27.21 25.43
N HIS A 26 -15.51 27.58 24.26
CA HIS A 26 -15.95 28.72 23.45
C HIS A 26 -16.99 28.31 22.41
N THR A 27 -17.74 29.28 21.85
CA THR A 27 -18.75 29.04 20.80
C THR A 27 -18.15 28.47 19.52
N GLU A 28 -16.88 28.79 19.22
CA GLU A 28 -16.09 28.16 18.18
C GLU A 28 -14.84 27.52 18.81
N PRO A 29 -14.50 26.26 18.48
CA PRO A 29 -13.32 25.62 19.04
C PRO A 29 -12.03 26.35 18.67
N TRP A 30 -11.20 26.67 19.66
CA TRP A 30 -9.93 27.38 19.43
C TRP A 30 -8.76 26.42 19.56
N VAL A 31 -7.86 26.41 18.57
CA VAL A 31 -6.62 25.63 18.65
C VAL A 31 -5.67 26.33 19.63
N ILE A 32 -5.48 25.73 20.81
CA ILE A 32 -4.57 26.25 21.83
C ILE A 32 -3.13 25.80 21.54
N ASN A 33 -2.95 24.60 20.99
CA ASN A 33 -1.64 24.08 20.66
C ASN A 33 -1.67 23.07 19.51
N THR A 34 -0.53 22.93 18.83
CA THR A 34 -0.33 21.94 17.77
C THR A 34 0.95 21.16 18.05
N TYR A 35 0.83 19.84 18.20
CA TYR A 35 1.99 18.94 18.28
C TYR A 35 2.18 18.23 16.95
N THR A 36 3.39 18.26 16.41
CA THR A 36 3.71 17.53 15.16
C THR A 36 4.62 16.36 15.50
N LEU A 37 4.20 15.16 15.10
CA LEU A 37 5.02 13.95 15.11
C LEU A 37 5.41 13.61 13.68
N VAL A 38 6.72 13.47 13.45
CA VAL A 38 7.26 13.03 12.17
C VAL A 38 7.77 11.60 12.32
N VAL A 39 7.21 10.69 11.53
CA VAL A 39 7.57 9.27 11.51
C VAL A 39 8.19 8.95 10.16
N HIS A 40 9.47 8.61 10.13
CA HIS A 40 10.16 8.19 8.91
C HIS A 40 10.17 6.66 8.80
N ARG A 41 9.43 6.12 7.83
CA ARG A 41 9.36 4.67 7.57
C ARG A 41 10.28 4.32 6.42
N LEU A 42 11.29 3.50 6.68
CA LEU A 42 12.24 3.07 5.66
C LEU A 42 11.58 2.14 4.63
N THR A 43 12.10 2.14 3.41
CA THR A 43 11.71 1.17 2.37
C THR A 43 12.14 -0.24 2.78
N ILE A 44 11.50 -1.28 2.26
CA ILE A 44 11.92 -2.67 2.50
C ILE A 44 13.33 -2.95 1.95
N THR A 45 13.71 -2.25 0.89
CA THR A 45 15.02 -2.31 0.25
C THR A 45 16.05 -1.37 0.90
N HIS A 46 15.74 -0.79 2.05
CA HIS A 46 16.65 0.17 2.68
C HIS A 46 17.94 -0.53 3.13
N GLY A 47 19.06 -0.07 2.59
CA GLY A 47 20.38 -0.68 2.82
C GLY A 47 20.76 -1.74 1.77
N GLU A 48 19.84 -2.10 0.88
CA GLU A 48 20.16 -2.93 -0.29
C GLU A 48 20.82 -2.09 -1.40
N PRO A 49 21.76 -2.66 -2.17
CA PRO A 49 22.30 -1.98 -3.32
C PRO A 49 21.19 -1.74 -4.36
N PRO A 50 21.22 -0.60 -5.08
CA PRO A 50 20.26 -0.35 -6.14
C PRO A 50 20.40 -1.41 -7.24
N PHE A 51 19.31 -1.68 -7.93
CA PHE A 51 19.32 -2.56 -9.10
C PHE A 51 20.24 -1.98 -10.20
N ASP A 52 21.20 -2.77 -10.65
CA ASP A 52 22.13 -2.41 -11.73
C ASP A 52 21.83 -3.22 -12.99
N PRO A 53 21.26 -2.63 -14.05
CA PRO A 53 20.89 -3.38 -15.25
C PRO A 53 22.10 -3.94 -16.03
N SER A 54 23.33 -3.53 -15.71
CA SER A 54 24.54 -3.96 -16.43
C SER A 54 25.12 -5.30 -15.96
N ILE A 55 24.67 -5.79 -14.79
CA ILE A 55 25.12 -7.07 -14.23
C ILE A 55 24.02 -8.14 -14.39
N PRO A 56 24.39 -9.42 -14.56
CA PRO A 56 23.41 -10.49 -14.60
C PRO A 56 22.74 -10.65 -13.24
N HIS A 57 21.41 -10.55 -13.22
CA HIS A 57 20.58 -10.79 -12.03
C HIS A 57 19.84 -12.12 -12.15
N GLN A 58 19.65 -12.78 -11.01
CA GLN A 58 18.78 -13.95 -10.90
C GLN A 58 17.69 -13.66 -9.87
N VAL A 59 16.45 -13.93 -10.23
CA VAL A 59 15.32 -13.88 -9.29
C VAL A 59 15.30 -15.18 -8.50
N CYS A 60 15.67 -15.12 -7.22
CA CYS A 60 15.77 -16.30 -6.36
C CYS A 60 14.50 -16.53 -5.52
N SER A 61 13.82 -15.46 -5.15
CA SER A 61 12.57 -15.49 -4.39
C SER A 61 11.71 -14.29 -4.73
N LEU A 62 10.40 -14.47 -4.58
CA LEU A 62 9.45 -13.37 -4.59
C LEU A 62 8.90 -13.22 -3.17
N HIS A 63 9.11 -12.05 -2.58
CA HIS A 63 8.53 -11.69 -1.29
C HIS A 63 7.40 -10.70 -1.50
N GLN A 64 6.20 -11.06 -1.04
CA GLN A 64 5.02 -10.19 -1.08
C GLN A 64 4.68 -9.78 0.35
N GLU A 65 4.46 -8.48 0.55
CA GLU A 65 4.08 -7.93 1.84
C GLU A 65 2.57 -8.12 2.06
N CYS A 66 2.22 -9.06 2.92
CA CYS A 66 0.84 -9.44 3.19
C CYS A 66 0.23 -8.69 4.38
N GLU A 67 1.01 -7.94 5.15
CA GLU A 67 0.47 -7.14 6.25
C GLU A 67 -0.13 -5.81 5.76
N MET A 68 0.27 -5.35 4.57
CA MET A 68 -0.24 -4.12 3.95
C MET A 68 -1.24 -4.40 2.81
N ARG A 69 -2.29 -5.17 3.08
CA ARG A 69 -3.33 -5.47 2.07
C ARG A 69 -4.17 -4.24 1.75
N VAL A 70 -4.37 -3.97 0.45
CA VAL A 70 -5.32 -2.95 -0.05
C VAL A 70 -6.76 -3.37 0.28
N SER A 71 -7.10 -4.64 0.03
CA SER A 71 -8.40 -5.24 0.34
C SER A 71 -8.24 -6.30 1.43
N PRO A 72 -8.87 -6.13 2.63
CA PRO A 72 -8.74 -7.10 3.72
C PRO A 72 -9.37 -8.46 3.43
N THR A 73 -10.29 -8.52 2.46
CA THR A 73 -11.03 -9.74 2.10
C THR A 73 -10.34 -10.53 1.00
N GLU A 74 -9.40 -9.93 0.28
CA GLU A 74 -8.65 -10.63 -0.77
C GLU A 74 -7.47 -11.42 -0.19
N LEU A 75 -7.16 -12.53 -0.87
CA LEU A 75 -5.98 -13.33 -0.60
C LEU A 75 -4.74 -12.53 -0.97
N CYS A 76 -3.75 -12.48 -0.08
CA CYS A 76 -2.44 -11.97 -0.46
C CYS A 76 -1.65 -13.03 -1.23
N GLY A 77 -0.64 -12.59 -1.96
CA GLY A 77 0.26 -13.49 -2.66
C GLY A 77 -0.17 -13.75 -4.10
N ILE A 78 0.73 -14.32 -4.92
CA ILE A 78 0.39 -14.77 -6.27
C ILE A 78 -0.75 -15.78 -6.18
N GLN A 79 -1.89 -15.41 -6.76
CA GLN A 79 -2.98 -16.34 -7.03
C GLN A 79 -2.80 -16.87 -8.44
N ARG A 80 -3.19 -18.14 -8.64
CA ARG A 80 -3.42 -18.60 -10.00
C ARG A 80 -4.64 -17.87 -10.53
N ASP A 81 -4.54 -17.43 -11.77
CA ASP A 81 -5.73 -17.05 -12.53
C ASP A 81 -6.73 -18.23 -12.50
N ALA A 82 -8.03 -17.96 -12.52
CA ALA A 82 -9.12 -18.90 -12.22
C ALA A 82 -9.27 -20.07 -13.22
N GLY A 83 -8.23 -20.35 -14.02
CA GLY A 83 -8.10 -21.55 -14.84
C GLY A 83 -8.44 -21.33 -16.31
N ILE A 84 -8.44 -20.09 -16.79
CA ILE A 84 -8.83 -19.77 -18.17
C ILE A 84 -7.71 -20.12 -19.16
N SER A 85 -6.51 -19.59 -18.94
CA SER A 85 -5.34 -19.87 -19.79
C SER A 85 -4.45 -20.98 -19.22
N ARG A 86 -4.16 -22.01 -20.02
CA ARG A 86 -3.29 -23.13 -19.62
C ARG A 86 -1.80 -22.87 -19.85
N ASP A 87 -1.48 -21.89 -20.68
CA ASP A 87 -0.12 -21.59 -21.11
C ASP A 87 0.06 -20.07 -21.31
N TRP A 88 1.32 -19.64 -21.40
CA TRP A 88 1.68 -18.23 -21.48
C TRP A 88 1.18 -17.53 -22.76
N VAL A 89 1.08 -18.27 -23.87
CA VAL A 89 0.68 -17.71 -25.17
C VAL A 89 -0.81 -17.38 -25.14
N SER A 90 -1.64 -18.33 -24.72
CA SER A 90 -3.09 -18.11 -24.57
C SER A 90 -3.40 -16.98 -23.57
N TYR A 91 -2.70 -16.95 -22.43
CA TYR A 91 -2.84 -15.87 -21.45
C TYR A 91 -2.52 -14.49 -22.05
N SER A 92 -1.42 -14.39 -22.81
CA SER A 92 -0.98 -13.11 -23.38
C SER A 92 -1.98 -12.55 -24.40
N GLU A 93 -2.63 -13.42 -25.19
CA GLU A 93 -3.66 -13.03 -26.15
C GLU A 93 -4.95 -12.56 -25.45
N GLU A 94 -5.34 -13.19 -24.34
CA GLU A 94 -6.51 -12.78 -23.55
C GLU A 94 -6.29 -11.43 -22.87
N VAL A 95 -5.14 -11.25 -22.19
CA VAL A 95 -4.79 -9.99 -21.52
C VAL A 95 -4.74 -8.82 -22.49
N ALA A 96 -4.31 -9.04 -23.74
CA ALA A 96 -4.30 -8.01 -24.77
C ALA A 96 -5.69 -7.47 -25.13
N ASN A 97 -6.75 -8.25 -24.86
CA ASN A 97 -8.14 -7.89 -25.16
C ASN A 97 -8.89 -7.33 -23.93
N LEU A 98 -8.28 -7.30 -22.75
CA LEU A 98 -8.92 -6.77 -21.55
C LEU A 98 -9.12 -5.25 -21.65
N PRO A 99 -10.28 -4.73 -21.20
CA PRO A 99 -10.54 -3.31 -21.20
C PRO A 99 -9.58 -2.59 -20.24
N VAL A 100 -9.19 -1.37 -20.60
CA VAL A 100 -8.37 -0.52 -19.73
C VAL A 100 -9.18 -0.15 -18.48
N CYS A 101 -8.59 -0.37 -17.30
CA CYS A 101 -9.18 0.04 -16.03
C CYS A 101 -9.46 1.54 -16.02
N LYS A 102 -10.70 1.93 -15.74
CA LYS A 102 -11.11 3.34 -15.67
C LYS A 102 -10.92 3.94 -14.27
N LEU A 103 -10.91 3.08 -13.25
CA LEU A 103 -10.80 3.41 -11.84
C LEU A 103 -9.74 2.50 -11.23
N GLY A 104 -8.92 3.04 -10.31
CA GLY A 104 -7.82 2.29 -9.70
C GLY A 104 -8.25 1.29 -8.62
N ASP A 105 -9.49 1.39 -8.17
CA ASP A 105 -10.12 0.55 -7.14
C ASP A 105 -11.22 -0.36 -7.70
N ALA A 106 -11.45 -0.35 -9.02
CA ALA A 106 -12.40 -1.28 -9.63
C ALA A 106 -11.89 -2.72 -9.47
N PRO A 107 -12.77 -3.67 -9.11
CA PRO A 107 -12.41 -5.08 -9.11
C PRO A 107 -12.01 -5.49 -10.53
N GLY A 108 -10.96 -6.32 -10.63
CA GLY A 108 -10.51 -6.86 -11.92
C GLY A 108 -11.62 -7.68 -12.56
N GLU A 109 -11.82 -7.49 -13.87
CA GLU A 109 -12.66 -8.39 -14.65
C GLU A 109 -11.80 -9.56 -15.12
N THR A 110 -12.20 -10.77 -14.71
CA THR A 110 -11.64 -12.04 -15.19
C THR A 110 -12.43 -12.55 -16.37
#